data_AF-A0AAU0Y2E8-F1
#
_entry.id   AF-A0AAU0Y2E8-F1
#
_cell.length_a   1.000
_cell.length_b   1.000
_cell.length_c   1.000
_cell.angle_alpha   90.00
_cell.angle_beta   90.00
_cell.angle_gamma   90.00
#
_symmetry.space_group_name_H-M   'P 1'
#
loop_
_entity.id
_entity.type
_entity.pdbx_description
1 polymer ?
#
loop_
_entity_poly.entity_id
_entity_poly.type
_entity_poly.pdbx_seq_one_letter_code
_entity_poly.pdbx_strand_id
1 'polypeptide(L)'
;MTFEFENEARAVHNMAGNAGYSLASNWFTQLLAQLAVANSITKSQLCVFLFVAGGQVPGTGIAQYTQQEITDGLNKLAAKKKDGKQITRSTVNRAIKALCEYKWVEQAGNGKIRLNVTLWFQGNSTAQHEVLAEIASEHDHDPTAFPHDIGPEQPHQEEFDFGQDTYTREKRTG
;
A
#
# COMPACT_ATOMS: atom_id res chain seq x y z
N MET A 1 48.60 -11.27 -12.60
CA MET A 1 47.43 -10.93 -13.44
C MET A 1 46.24 -10.85 -12.50
N THR A 2 45.94 -9.65 -12.00
CA THR A 2 44.80 -9.39 -11.12
C THR A 2 43.61 -9.06 -12.01
N PHE A 3 42.58 -9.91 -11.96
CA PHE A 3 41.32 -9.62 -12.63
C PHE A 3 40.57 -8.61 -11.78
N GLU A 4 40.55 -7.35 -12.22
CA GLU A 4 39.60 -6.36 -11.73
C GLU A 4 38.22 -6.80 -12.22
N PHE A 5 37.42 -7.36 -11.31
CA PHE A 5 35.98 -7.43 -11.53
C PHE A 5 35.47 -5.99 -11.38
N GLU A 6 35.48 -5.23 -12.48
CA GLU A 6 34.53 -4.14 -12.63
C GLU A 6 33.15 -4.76 -12.38
N ASN A 7 32.60 -4.49 -11.19
CA ASN A 7 31.18 -4.65 -10.95
C ASN A 7 30.52 -3.71 -11.95
N GLU A 8 30.21 -4.23 -13.14
CA GLU A 8 29.30 -3.60 -14.08
C GLU A 8 28.05 -3.30 -13.27
N ALA A 9 27.92 -2.05 -12.85
CA ALA A 9 26.78 -1.57 -12.11
C ALA A 9 25.58 -1.82 -13.02
N ARG A 10 24.86 -2.92 -12.76
CA ARG A 10 23.73 -3.37 -13.57
C ARG A 10 22.89 -2.15 -13.88
N ALA A 11 22.79 -1.84 -15.17
CA ALA A 11 22.22 -0.61 -15.69
C ALA A 11 20.96 -0.24 -14.91
N VAL A 12 20.98 0.96 -14.33
CA VAL A 12 19.86 1.55 -13.60
C VAL A 12 18.65 1.48 -14.53
N HIS A 13 17.65 0.68 -14.16
CA HIS A 13 16.44 0.49 -14.96
C HIS A 13 15.92 1.85 -15.44
N ASN A 14 15.60 1.97 -16.73
CA ASN A 14 14.96 3.18 -17.24
C ASN A 14 13.53 3.24 -16.68
N MET A 15 13.33 4.09 -15.66
CA MET A 15 12.09 4.17 -14.89
C MET A 15 11.27 5.42 -15.25
N ALA A 16 9.96 5.30 -15.18
CA ALA A 16 9.08 6.46 -15.22
C ALA A 16 9.13 7.23 -13.89
N GLY A 17 9.46 8.52 -13.95
CA GLY A 17 9.58 9.39 -12.79
C GLY A 17 10.85 9.13 -11.96
N ASN A 18 10.98 9.86 -10.85
CA ASN A 18 12.21 9.89 -10.05
C ASN A 18 12.09 9.15 -8.70
N ALA A 19 10.98 8.46 -8.46
CA ALA A 19 10.67 7.79 -7.19
C ALA A 19 11.28 6.36 -7.10
N GLY A 20 12.01 5.92 -8.12
CA GLY A 20 12.59 4.58 -8.19
C GLY A 20 11.61 3.51 -8.70
N TYR A 21 11.87 2.26 -8.36
CA TYR A 21 11.04 1.11 -8.75
C TYR A 21 10.80 0.19 -7.56
N SER A 22 9.76 -0.63 -7.66
CA SER A 22 9.46 -1.67 -6.69
C SER A 22 9.36 -3.02 -7.38
N LEU A 23 9.76 -4.06 -6.66
CA LEU A 23 9.38 -5.43 -6.96
C LEU A 23 7.92 -5.59 -6.55
N ALA A 24 7.07 -6.02 -7.47
CA ALA A 24 5.67 -6.31 -7.19
C ALA A 24 5.36 -7.76 -7.59
N SER A 25 4.63 -8.48 -6.76
CA SER A 25 4.22 -9.85 -7.05
C SER A 25 3.20 -9.87 -8.18
N ASN A 26 3.48 -10.64 -9.25
CA ASN A 26 2.55 -10.80 -10.37
C ASN A 26 1.22 -11.42 -9.94
N TRP A 27 1.24 -12.34 -8.97
CA TRP A 27 0.03 -12.90 -8.39
C TRP A 27 -0.79 -11.82 -7.69
N PHE A 28 -0.12 -10.97 -6.90
CA PHE A 28 -0.80 -9.91 -6.17
C PHE A 28 -1.38 -8.82 -7.09
N THR A 29 -0.68 -8.46 -8.17
CA THR A 29 -1.23 -7.50 -9.15
C THR A 29 -2.47 -8.04 -9.85
N GLN A 30 -2.52 -9.35 -10.13
CA GLN A 30 -3.72 -10.02 -10.64
C GLN A 30 -4.85 -10.06 -9.60
N LEU A 31 -4.52 -10.34 -8.33
CA LEU A 31 -5.48 -10.30 -7.23
C LEU A 31 -6.10 -8.91 -7.07
N LEU A 32 -5.29 -7.84 -7.08
CA LEU A 32 -5.80 -6.45 -7.03
C LEU A 32 -6.78 -6.17 -8.16
N ALA A 33 -6.48 -6.61 -9.38
CA ALA A 33 -7.37 -6.45 -10.52
C ALA A 33 -8.69 -7.24 -10.33
N GLN A 34 -8.61 -8.48 -9.85
CA GLN A 34 -9.78 -9.30 -9.54
C GLN A 34 -10.67 -8.64 -8.48
N LEU A 35 -10.08 -8.18 -7.37
CA LEU A 35 -10.82 -7.52 -6.29
C LEU A 35 -11.47 -6.22 -6.76
N ALA A 36 -10.78 -5.45 -7.60
CA ALA A 36 -11.33 -4.21 -8.16
C ALA A 36 -12.51 -4.49 -9.11
N VAL A 37 -12.43 -5.51 -9.95
CA VAL A 37 -13.53 -5.92 -10.85
C VAL A 37 -14.72 -6.47 -10.06
N ALA A 38 -14.45 -7.24 -9.00
CA ALA A 38 -15.49 -7.82 -8.13
C ALA A 38 -16.13 -6.81 -7.16
N ASN A 39 -15.60 -5.57 -7.07
CA ASN A 39 -15.93 -4.60 -6.01
C ASN A 39 -15.73 -5.18 -4.60
N SER A 40 -14.68 -5.97 -4.42
CA SER A 40 -14.29 -6.58 -3.13
C SER A 40 -13.10 -5.91 -2.48
N ILE A 41 -12.68 -4.81 -3.07
CA ILE A 41 -11.83 -3.81 -2.44
C ILE A 41 -12.42 -2.45 -2.77
N THR A 42 -12.61 -1.62 -1.75
CA THR A 42 -12.99 -0.23 -1.98
C THR A 42 -11.87 0.51 -2.71
N LYS A 43 -12.26 1.48 -3.53
CA LYS A 43 -11.31 2.40 -4.15
C LYS A 43 -10.43 3.12 -3.09
N SER A 44 -10.96 3.37 -1.90
CA SER A 44 -10.25 4.02 -0.80
C SER A 44 -9.12 3.13 -0.26
N GLN A 45 -9.38 1.84 -0.02
CA GLN A 45 -8.33 0.88 0.36
C GLN A 45 -7.26 0.78 -0.72
N LEU A 46 -7.65 0.69 -1.99
CA LEU A 46 -6.70 0.63 -3.10
C LEU A 46 -5.83 1.89 -3.18
N CYS A 47 -6.43 3.08 -3.06
CA CYS A 47 -5.69 4.34 -3.07
C CYS A 47 -4.72 4.46 -1.90
N VAL A 48 -5.16 4.08 -0.69
CA VAL A 48 -4.30 4.10 0.51
C VAL A 48 -3.16 3.11 0.34
N PHE A 49 -3.42 1.88 -0.09
CA PHE A 49 -2.39 0.88 -0.32
C PHE A 49 -1.33 1.38 -1.31
N LEU A 50 -1.74 1.86 -2.49
CA LEU A 50 -0.81 2.33 -3.53
C LEU A 50 0.00 3.54 -3.07
N PHE A 51 -0.61 4.46 -2.30
CA PHE A 51 0.08 5.62 -1.76
C PHE A 51 1.15 5.22 -0.74
N VAL A 52 0.81 4.33 0.20
CA VAL A 52 1.76 3.82 1.20
C VAL A 52 2.85 2.98 0.52
N ALA A 53 2.51 2.14 -0.46
CA ALA A 53 3.47 1.31 -1.20
C ALA A 53 4.52 2.13 -1.96
N GLY A 54 4.11 3.24 -2.57
CA GLY A 54 5.01 4.16 -3.26
C GLY A 54 5.80 5.10 -2.34
N GLY A 55 5.48 5.13 -1.04
CA GLY A 55 6.16 5.94 -0.03
C GLY A 55 7.08 5.15 0.89
N GLN A 56 7.46 3.93 0.49
CA GLN A 56 8.42 3.12 1.23
C GLN A 56 9.79 3.82 1.33
N VAL A 57 10.44 3.70 2.48
CA VAL A 57 11.87 3.97 2.59
C VAL A 57 12.60 2.81 1.89
N PRO A 58 13.41 3.09 0.84
CA PRO A 58 14.04 2.03 0.04
C PRO A 58 14.82 1.02 0.89
N GLY A 59 14.59 -0.26 0.62
CA GLY A 59 15.26 -1.38 1.29
C GLY A 59 14.65 -1.82 2.63
N THR A 60 13.65 -1.09 3.16
CA THR A 60 13.16 -1.34 4.53
C THR A 60 11.78 -2.02 4.59
N GLY A 61 10.97 -1.89 3.54
CA GLY A 61 9.57 -2.29 3.60
C GLY A 61 8.69 -1.38 4.47
N ILE A 62 9.23 -0.28 5.03
CA ILE A 62 8.51 0.65 5.90
C ILE A 62 8.14 1.91 5.15
N ALA A 63 6.88 2.32 5.24
CA ALA A 63 6.44 3.68 4.95
C ALA A 63 6.22 4.45 6.26
N GLN A 64 6.71 5.68 6.33
CA GLN A 64 6.56 6.54 7.51
C GLN A 64 5.50 7.59 7.26
N TYR A 65 4.28 7.30 7.69
CA TYR A 65 3.15 8.22 7.62
C TYR A 65 2.24 8.09 8.83
N THR A 66 1.83 9.24 9.33
CA THR A 66 0.59 9.38 10.08
C THR A 66 -0.61 9.27 9.13
N GLN A 67 -1.78 8.93 9.67
CA GLN A 67 -3.01 8.87 8.87
C GLN A 67 -3.42 10.24 8.33
N GLN A 68 -3.00 11.34 9.00
CA GLN A 68 -3.20 12.69 8.49
C GLN A 68 -2.33 12.93 7.26
N GLU A 69 -1.04 12.55 7.28
CA GLU A 69 -0.15 12.69 6.12
C GLU A 69 -0.61 11.88 4.92
N ILE A 70 -1.17 10.68 5.13
CA ILE A 70 -1.79 9.90 4.05
C ILE A 70 -3.00 10.64 3.48
N THR A 71 -3.86 11.17 4.35
CA THR A 71 -5.06 11.93 3.95
C THR A 71 -4.67 13.16 3.12
N ASP A 72 -3.72 13.95 3.61
CA ASP A 72 -3.27 15.17 2.96
C ASP A 72 -2.55 14.88 1.65
N GLY A 73 -1.72 13.84 1.62
CA GLY A 73 -1.04 13.38 0.42
C GLY A 73 -2.01 12.95 -0.68
N LEU A 74 -3.00 12.12 -0.34
CA LEU A 74 -4.05 11.70 -1.27
C LEU A 74 -4.91 12.88 -1.75
N ASN A 75 -5.29 13.79 -0.86
CA ASN A 75 -6.07 14.97 -1.23
C ASN A 75 -5.28 15.94 -2.12
N LYS A 76 -3.96 16.07 -1.92
CA LYS A 76 -3.08 16.83 -2.82
C LYS A 76 -3.02 16.22 -4.21
N LEU A 77 -3.06 14.89 -4.33
CA LEU A 77 -3.14 14.21 -5.63
C LEU A 77 -4.51 14.41 -6.28
N ALA A 78 -5.59 14.32 -5.50
CA ALA A 78 -6.95 14.54 -5.99
C ALA A 78 -7.15 15.99 -6.50
N ALA A 79 -6.62 16.99 -5.79
CA ALA A 79 -6.73 18.41 -6.14
C ALA A 79 -6.11 18.77 -7.50
N LYS A 80 -5.27 17.90 -8.09
CA LYS A 80 -4.75 18.08 -9.45
C LYS A 80 -5.81 17.88 -10.54
N LYS A 81 -6.99 17.32 -10.19
CA LYS A 81 -8.12 17.10 -11.09
C LYS A 81 -9.27 18.02 -10.69
N LYS A 82 -9.95 18.58 -11.69
CA LYS A 82 -11.05 19.54 -11.53
C LYS A 82 -12.17 19.05 -10.61
N ASP A 83 -12.44 17.74 -10.63
CA ASP A 83 -13.49 17.08 -9.82
C ASP A 83 -12.91 15.97 -8.92
N GLY A 84 -11.68 16.19 -8.42
CA GLY A 84 -11.01 15.24 -7.53
C GLY A 84 -11.76 15.08 -6.21
N LYS A 85 -12.35 13.90 -5.99
CA LYS A 85 -12.98 13.56 -4.69
C LYS A 85 -11.93 13.48 -3.60
N GLN A 86 -12.18 14.19 -2.50
CA GLN A 86 -11.35 14.14 -1.32
C GLN A 86 -11.65 12.88 -0.49
N ILE A 87 -10.63 12.38 0.18
CA ILE A 87 -10.72 11.33 1.18
C ILE A 87 -10.63 11.96 2.58
N THR A 88 -11.35 11.39 3.53
CA THR A 88 -11.30 11.83 4.93
C THR A 88 -10.32 10.98 5.73
N ARG A 89 -9.84 11.52 6.86
CA ARG A 89 -9.00 10.78 7.79
C ARG A 89 -9.69 9.53 8.36
N SER A 90 -11.00 9.57 8.57
CA SER A 90 -11.75 8.39 9.04
C SER A 90 -11.78 7.29 7.98
N THR A 91 -11.98 7.62 6.70
CA THR A 91 -11.89 6.67 5.59
C THR A 91 -10.48 6.08 5.48
N VAL A 92 -9.42 6.89 5.62
CA VAL A 92 -8.03 6.39 5.64
C VAL A 92 -7.81 5.42 6.80
N ASN A 93 -8.29 5.73 8.01
CA ASN A 93 -8.18 4.82 9.16
C ASN A 93 -8.88 3.48 8.90
N ARG A 94 -10.11 3.50 8.34
CA ARG A 94 -10.84 2.27 7.97
C ARG A 94 -10.08 1.45 6.92
N ALA A 95 -9.54 2.13 5.91
CA ALA A 95 -8.74 1.51 4.86
C ALA A 95 -7.49 0.84 5.44
N ILE A 96 -6.71 1.52 6.28
CA ILE A 96 -5.52 0.92 6.93
C ILE A 96 -5.91 -0.30 7.76
N LYS A 97 -6.99 -0.22 8.52
CA LYS A 97 -7.46 -1.35 9.33
C LYS A 97 -7.77 -2.57 8.45
N ALA A 98 -8.52 -2.38 7.35
CA ALA A 98 -8.82 -3.46 6.41
C ALA A 98 -7.55 -4.03 5.76
N LEU A 99 -6.60 -3.18 5.36
CA LEU A 99 -5.32 -3.62 4.80
C LEU A 99 -4.47 -4.41 5.81
N CYS A 100 -4.58 -4.10 7.11
CA CYS A 100 -4.00 -4.91 8.17
C CYS A 100 -4.69 -6.27 8.32
N GLU A 101 -6.02 -6.30 8.26
CA GLU A 101 -6.80 -7.55 8.29
C GLU A 101 -6.46 -8.47 7.12
N TYR A 102 -6.17 -7.91 5.94
CA TYR A 102 -5.72 -8.67 4.77
C TYR A 102 -4.24 -9.08 4.82
N LYS A 103 -3.49 -8.63 5.84
CA LYS A 103 -2.04 -8.81 5.98
C LYS A 103 -1.25 -8.22 4.79
N TRP A 104 -1.77 -7.17 4.17
CA TRP A 104 -1.05 -6.42 3.12
C TRP A 104 -0.09 -5.40 3.73
N VAL A 105 -0.43 -4.91 4.92
CA VAL A 105 0.39 -4.04 5.74
C VAL A 105 0.24 -4.41 7.22
N GLU A 106 1.17 -3.99 8.05
CA GLU A 106 1.04 -4.01 9.51
C GLU A 106 1.45 -2.66 10.11
N GLN A 107 0.99 -2.38 11.33
CA GLN A 107 1.45 -1.21 12.08
C GLN A 107 2.66 -1.58 12.93
N ALA A 108 3.85 -1.18 12.48
CA ALA A 108 5.14 -1.43 13.15
C ALA A 108 5.50 -0.32 14.16
N GLY A 109 4.49 0.36 14.72
CA GLY A 109 4.63 1.47 15.67
C GLY A 109 4.04 2.80 15.20
N ASN A 110 4.27 3.85 15.99
CA ASN A 110 3.68 5.18 15.74
C ASN A 110 4.10 5.74 14.38
N GLY A 111 3.14 5.85 13.45
CA GLY A 111 3.36 6.37 12.12
C GLY A 111 4.22 5.49 11.21
N LYS A 112 4.49 4.24 11.60
CA LYS A 112 5.23 3.26 10.79
C LYS A 112 4.28 2.20 10.27
N ILE A 113 4.17 2.13 8.95
CA ILE A 113 3.38 1.12 8.26
C ILE A 113 4.37 0.21 7.53
N ARG A 114 4.48 -1.04 7.96
CA ARG A 114 5.29 -2.04 7.27
C ARG A 114 4.45 -2.69 6.18
N LEU A 115 4.94 -2.70 4.95
CA LEU A 115 4.32 -3.41 3.86
C LEU A 115 4.69 -4.88 3.88
N ASN A 116 3.76 -5.69 3.42
CA ASN A 116 4.07 -7.07 3.09
C ASN A 116 5.03 -7.08 1.89
N VAL A 117 6.32 -7.30 2.19
CA VAL A 117 7.39 -7.21 1.20
C VAL A 117 7.33 -8.32 0.15
N THR A 118 6.53 -9.38 0.36
CA THR A 118 6.27 -10.40 -0.67
C THR A 118 5.25 -9.92 -1.70
N LEU A 119 4.45 -8.90 -1.38
CA LEU A 119 3.47 -8.29 -2.29
C LEU A 119 4.08 -7.13 -3.08
N TRP A 120 4.75 -6.22 -2.37
CA TRP A 120 5.29 -4.99 -2.94
C TRP A 120 6.49 -4.49 -2.13
N PHE A 121 7.66 -4.38 -2.75
CA PHE A 121 8.89 -4.00 -2.06
C PHE A 121 9.73 -3.02 -2.89
N GLN A 122 10.02 -1.86 -2.31
CA GLN A 122 10.96 -0.91 -2.89
C GLN A 122 12.39 -1.26 -2.49
N GLY A 123 13.05 -2.13 -3.26
CA GLY A 123 14.42 -2.54 -2.98
C GLY A 123 14.85 -3.70 -3.87
N ASN A 124 15.98 -4.31 -3.53
CA ASN A 124 16.51 -5.48 -4.23
C ASN A 124 16.24 -6.78 -3.44
N SER A 125 16.47 -7.93 -4.08
CA SER A 125 16.21 -9.23 -3.46
C SER A 125 16.97 -9.45 -2.16
N THR A 126 18.22 -8.96 -2.02
CA THR A 126 19.01 -9.13 -0.79
C THR A 126 18.36 -8.40 0.38
N ALA A 127 18.04 -7.12 0.21
CA ALA A 127 17.36 -6.33 1.24
C ALA A 127 15.99 -6.95 1.61
N GLN A 128 15.28 -7.51 0.63
CA GLN A 128 14.02 -8.20 0.90
C GLN A 128 14.20 -9.42 1.81
N HIS A 129 15.25 -10.21 1.63
CA HIS A 129 15.53 -11.38 2.49
C HIS A 129 15.87 -10.94 3.91
N GLU A 130 16.63 -9.86 4.08
CA GLU A 130 16.95 -9.29 5.39
C GLU A 130 15.68 -8.81 6.11
N VAL A 131 14.81 -8.08 5.41
CA VAL A 131 13.52 -7.62 5.98
C VAL A 131 12.60 -8.80 6.31
N LEU A 132 12.55 -9.85 5.49
CA LEU A 132 11.78 -11.05 5.81
C LEU A 132 12.30 -11.77 7.05
N ALA A 133 13.63 -11.81 7.26
CA ALA A 133 14.23 -12.37 8.46
C ALA A 133 13.92 -11.54 9.72
N GLU A 134 13.93 -10.20 9.61
CA GLU A 134 13.50 -9.28 10.67
C GLU A 134 12.05 -9.56 11.06
N ILE A 135 11.14 -9.60 10.08
CA ILE A 135 9.72 -9.88 10.30
C ILE A 135 9.53 -11.24 10.97
N ALA A 136 10.20 -12.28 10.48
CA ALA A 136 10.11 -13.61 11.08
C ALA A 136 10.57 -13.61 12.55
N SER A 137 11.62 -12.84 12.88
CA SER A 137 12.08 -12.70 14.27
C SER A 137 11.09 -11.96 15.16
N GLU A 138 10.35 -10.97 14.64
CA GLU A 138 9.37 -10.20 15.41
C GLU A 138 8.07 -10.98 15.67
N HIS A 139 7.74 -11.92 14.80
CA HIS A 139 6.57 -12.78 14.90
C HIS A 139 6.91 -14.19 15.45
N ASP A 140 8.01 -14.33 16.19
CA ASP A 140 8.44 -15.61 16.80
C ASP A 140 8.51 -16.79 15.82
N HIS A 141 8.80 -16.52 14.55
CA HIS A 141 8.85 -17.48 13.45
C HIS A 141 7.52 -18.24 13.21
N ASP A 142 6.39 -17.65 13.56
CA ASP A 142 5.07 -18.21 13.25
C ASP A 142 4.84 -18.23 11.72
N PRO A 143 4.68 -19.42 11.09
CA PRO A 143 4.49 -19.54 9.65
C PRO A 143 3.14 -19.00 9.15
N THR A 144 2.21 -18.67 10.05
CA THR A 144 0.89 -18.11 9.74
C THR A 144 0.77 -16.62 10.05
N ALA A 145 1.76 -16.05 10.75
CA ALA A 145 1.84 -14.63 11.03
C ALA A 145 2.24 -13.83 9.78
N PHE A 146 2.14 -12.50 9.88
CA PHE A 146 2.62 -11.62 8.82
C PHE A 146 4.09 -11.93 8.48
N PRO A 147 4.48 -11.99 7.19
CA PRO A 147 3.73 -11.60 5.99
C PRO A 147 2.95 -12.74 5.31
N HIS A 148 2.74 -13.87 6.00
CA HIS A 148 2.03 -15.04 5.48
C HIS A 148 0.50 -14.91 5.65
N ASP A 149 -0.27 -15.78 4.97
CA ASP A 149 -1.74 -15.85 5.04
C ASP A 149 -2.45 -14.58 4.53
N ILE A 150 -2.16 -14.21 3.28
CA ILE A 150 -2.64 -12.99 2.61
C ILE A 150 -4.13 -13.13 2.25
N GLY A 151 -4.96 -12.25 2.82
CA GLY A 151 -6.37 -12.12 2.47
C GLY A 151 -6.65 -11.09 1.37
N PRO A 152 -7.93 -10.81 1.06
CA PRO A 152 -9.10 -11.61 1.41
C PRO A 152 -9.18 -12.89 0.56
N GLU A 153 -9.51 -14.03 1.18
CA GLU A 153 -9.54 -15.34 0.51
C GLU A 153 -10.69 -15.48 -0.52
N GLN A 154 -11.76 -14.67 -0.42
CA GLN A 154 -12.88 -14.62 -1.37
C GLN A 154 -13.54 -13.23 -1.43
N PRO A 155 -14.13 -12.84 -2.57
CA PRO A 155 -14.75 -11.54 -2.76
C PRO A 155 -16.06 -11.39 -1.97
N HIS A 156 -16.04 -10.76 -0.79
CA HIS A 156 -17.23 -10.10 -0.23
C HIS A 156 -17.42 -8.75 -0.94
N GLN A 157 -18.65 -8.38 -1.30
CA GLN A 157 -18.91 -7.09 -1.95
C GLN A 157 -18.75 -5.96 -0.91
N GLU A 158 -17.85 -5.00 -1.17
CA GLU A 158 -17.71 -3.79 -0.37
C GLU A 158 -18.32 -2.58 -1.10
N GLU A 159 -19.16 -1.82 -0.42
CA GLU A 159 -19.77 -0.61 -0.98
C GLU A 159 -18.73 0.52 -1.23
N PHE A 160 -19.02 1.37 -2.20
CA PHE A 160 -18.18 2.51 -2.59
C PHE A 160 -18.09 3.60 -1.50
N ASP A 161 -16.97 3.67 -0.77
CA ASP A 161 -16.75 4.61 0.34
C ASP A 161 -16.03 5.92 -0.05
N PHE A 162 -16.48 6.60 -1.12
CA PHE A 162 -16.05 7.96 -1.43
C PHE A 162 -17.19 8.95 -1.17
N GLY A 163 -17.12 9.63 -0.02
CA GLY A 163 -17.86 10.85 0.32
C GLY A 163 -19.24 10.95 -0.32
N GLN A 164 -20.24 10.34 0.30
CA GLN A 164 -21.61 10.76 0.09
C GLN A 164 -21.77 12.14 0.73
N ASP A 165 -21.75 13.17 -0.10
CA ASP A 165 -22.34 14.45 0.23
C ASP A 165 -23.83 14.21 0.52
N THR A 166 -24.20 14.07 1.79
CA THR A 166 -25.59 14.25 2.21
C THR A 166 -25.92 15.75 2.15
N TYR A 167 -25.97 16.29 0.93
CA TYR A 167 -26.69 17.53 0.64
C TYR A 167 -28.09 17.18 0.14
N THR A 168 -28.91 16.59 1.01
CA THR A 168 -30.36 16.69 0.82
C THR A 168 -30.79 18.07 1.31
N ARG A 169 -30.72 19.01 0.38
CA ARG A 169 -31.34 20.33 0.46
C ARG A 169 -32.86 20.12 0.50
N GLU A 170 -33.44 19.91 1.68
CA GLU A 170 -34.89 20.04 1.83
C GLU A 170 -35.25 21.53 1.72
N LYS A 171 -35.72 21.89 0.53
CA LYS A 171 -36.54 23.07 0.31
C LYS A 171 -38.00 22.69 0.57
N ARG A 172 -38.70 23.60 1.29
CA ARG A 172 -40.17 23.83 1.39
C ARG A 172 -40.90 22.91 2.38
N THR A 173 -41.83 23.37 3.23
CA THR A 173 -42.70 24.57 3.24
C THR A 173 -43.38 24.69 4.61
N GLY A 174 -43.69 25.91 5.06
CA GLY A 174 -44.49 26.20 6.25
C GLY A 174 -44.28 27.63 6.72
#